data_AF-A0A7C1NPY3-F1
#
_entry.id   AF-A0A7C1NPY3-F1
#
_cell.length_a   1.000
_cell.length_b   1.000
_cell.length_c   1.000
_cell.angle_alpha   90.00
_cell.angle_beta   90.00
_cell.angle_gamma   90.00
#
_symmetry.space_group_name_H-M   'P 1'
#
loop_
_entity.id
_entity.type
_entity.pdbx_description
1 polymer ?
#
loop_
_entity_poly.entity_id
_entity_poly.type
_entity_poly.pdbx_seq_one_letter_code
_entity_poly.pdbx_strand_id
1 'polypeptide(L)'
;YGHLHKIARGIRKGRKVSQGQVIGWVGSTGLSTGPHLDYRVKLAGRFVNPLKLVMPREKSVSENDTQAFIALRDKMDLRLASIITGQTHLASAKVRR
;
A
#
# COMPACT_ATOMS: atom_id res chain seq x y z
N TYR A 1 5.99 10.13 -10.77
CA TYR A 1 7.26 10.05 -10.03
C TYR A 1 8.38 10.03 -11.04
N GLY A 2 8.94 11.20 -11.35
CA GLY A 2 10.12 11.37 -12.19
C GLY A 2 11.38 11.55 -11.35
N HIS A 3 12.52 11.59 -12.04
CA HIS A 3 13.86 11.86 -11.48
C HIS A 3 14.33 10.91 -10.37
N LEU A 4 13.78 9.70 -10.27
CA LEU A 4 14.18 8.74 -9.24
C LEU A 4 15.62 8.27 -9.45
N HIS A 5 16.37 8.14 -8.35
CA HIS A 5 17.71 7.51 -8.35
C HIS A 5 17.60 5.99 -8.41
N LYS A 6 16.61 5.43 -7.70
CA LYS A 6 16.42 3.98 -7.60
C LYS A 6 14.95 3.63 -7.40
N ILE A 7 14.52 2.52 -7.98
CA ILE A 7 13.20 1.92 -7.78
C ILE A 7 13.31 0.85 -6.68
N ALA A 8 12.32 0.77 -5.79
CA ALA A 8 12.31 -0.20 -4.70
C ALA A 8 12.25 -1.64 -5.22
N ARG A 9 12.91 -2.57 -4.50
CA ARG A 9 12.97 -3.97 -4.89
C ARG A 9 11.56 -4.57 -4.96
N GLY A 10 11.27 -5.29 -6.04
CA GLY A 10 9.95 -5.92 -6.27
C GLY A 10 8.88 -5.00 -6.87
N ILE A 11 9.16 -3.70 -7.04
CA ILE A 11 8.31 -2.81 -7.82
C ILE A 11 8.58 -3.03 -9.30
N ARG A 12 7.53 -3.42 -10.02
CA ARG A 12 7.54 -3.68 -11.45
C ARG A 12 6.16 -3.44 -12.04
N LYS A 13 6.06 -3.37 -13.38
CA LYS A 13 4.78 -3.21 -14.07
C LYS A 13 3.79 -4.29 -13.60
N GLY A 14 2.55 -3.86 -13.32
CA GLY A 14 1.48 -4.73 -12.83
C GLY A 14 1.51 -5.02 -11.32
N ARG A 15 2.53 -4.56 -10.58
CA ARG A 15 2.56 -4.71 -9.11
C ARG A 15 1.51 -3.81 -8.46
N LYS A 16 0.63 -4.39 -7.65
CA LYS A 16 -0.24 -3.62 -6.74
C LYS A 16 0.59 -2.99 -5.62
N VAL A 17 0.29 -1.74 -5.29
CA VAL A 17 0.94 -0.98 -4.23
C VAL A 17 -0.12 -0.38 -3.30
N SER A 18 0.22 -0.27 -2.03
CA SER A 18 -0.62 0.39 -1.02
C SER A 18 -0.21 1.84 -0.84
N GLN A 19 -1.13 2.69 -0.39
CA GLN A 19 -0.80 4.05 0.00
C GLN A 19 0.26 4.04 1.11
N GLY A 20 1.25 4.92 1.01
CA GLY A 20 2.38 4.98 1.94
C GLY A 20 3.50 3.96 1.69
N GLN A 21 3.30 3.01 0.77
CA GLN A 21 4.36 2.07 0.41
C GLN A 21 5.52 2.78 -0.31
N VAL A 22 6.75 2.47 0.10
CA VAL A 22 7.96 2.94 -0.58
C VAL A 22 8.08 2.28 -1.96
N ILE A 23 8.12 3.10 -3.00
CA ILE A 23 8.26 2.63 -4.40
C ILE A 23 9.61 2.99 -5.03
N GLY A 24 10.40 3.86 -4.39
CA GLY A 24 11.69 4.31 -4.89
C GLY A 24 12.24 5.48 -4.07
N TRP A 25 13.37 6.01 -4.52
CA TRP A 25 14.11 7.08 -3.85
C TRP A 25 14.40 8.23 -4.81
N VAL A 26 14.37 9.45 -4.27
CA VAL A 26 14.66 10.72 -4.98
C VAL A 26 16.06 10.68 -5.59
N GLY A 27 16.20 11.29 -6.76
CA GLY A 27 17.46 11.46 -7.46
C GLY A 27 17.41 12.69 -8.36
N SER A 28 18.25 12.68 -9.40
CA SER A 28 18.30 13.74 -10.42
C SER A 28 18.47 13.15 -11.82
N THR A 29 17.81 12.02 -12.10
CA THR A 29 17.90 11.35 -13.40
C THR A 29 17.08 12.07 -14.47
N GLY A 30 17.52 12.01 -15.74
CA GLY A 30 16.84 12.69 -16.86
C GLY A 30 17.07 14.20 -16.85
N LEU A 31 16.10 14.95 -17.39
CA LEU A 31 16.15 16.42 -17.42
C LEU A 31 15.84 16.99 -16.02
N SER A 32 16.87 17.26 -15.25
CA SER A 32 16.76 17.73 -13.87
C SER A 32 17.92 18.69 -13.55
N THR A 33 17.63 19.77 -12.83
CA THR A 33 18.64 20.74 -12.37
C THR A 33 19.34 20.32 -11.08
N GLY A 34 18.76 19.40 -10.31
CA GLY A 34 19.31 18.89 -9.05
C GLY A 34 18.37 17.88 -8.38
N PRO A 35 18.74 17.29 -7.23
CA PRO A 35 17.95 16.23 -6.60
C PRO A 35 16.56 16.69 -6.15
N HIS A 36 15.51 16.24 -6.82
CA HIS A 36 14.11 16.56 -6.48
C HIS A 36 13.14 15.48 -6.99
N LEU A 37 11.89 15.53 -6.52
CA LEU A 37 10.83 14.63 -6.98
C LEU A 37 9.89 15.33 -7.95
N ASP A 38 9.80 14.84 -9.18
CA ASP A 38 8.72 15.19 -10.10
C ASP A 38 7.47 14.33 -9.81
N TYR A 39 6.54 14.88 -9.03
CA TYR A 39 5.26 14.25 -8.73
C TYR A 39 4.14 14.83 -9.60
N ARG A 40 3.59 13.97 -10.46
CA ARG A 40 2.49 14.30 -11.37
C ARG A 40 1.33 13.34 -11.17
N VAL A 41 0.12 13.90 -11.16
CA VAL A 41 -1.13 13.16 -11.08
C VAL A 41 -1.91 13.37 -12.38
N LYS A 42 -2.46 12.28 -12.91
CA LYS A 42 -3.41 12.33 -14.02
C LYS A 42 -4.77 11.87 -13.54
N LEU A 43 -5.81 12.65 -13.81
CA LEU A 43 -7.20 12.28 -13.61
C LEU A 43 -7.90 12.27 -14.97
N ALA A 44 -8.51 11.14 -15.34
CA ALA A 44 -9.13 10.94 -16.66
C ALA A 44 -8.20 11.36 -17.84
N GLY A 45 -6.91 11.01 -17.75
CA GLY A 45 -5.91 11.29 -18.77
C GLY A 45 -5.29 12.70 -18.73
N ARG A 46 -5.87 13.66 -17.99
CA ARG A 46 -5.36 15.04 -17.90
C ARG A 46 -4.51 15.24 -16.66
N PHE A 47 -3.40 15.98 -16.81
CA PHE A 47 -2.60 16.40 -15.66
C PHE A 47 -3.37 17.41 -14.82
N VAL A 48 -3.41 17.18 -13.51
CA VAL A 48 -4.08 18.05 -12.54
C VAL A 48 -3.09 18.50 -11.48
N ASN A 49 -3.35 19.65 -10.85
CA ASN A 49 -2.54 20.13 -9.74
C ASN A 49 -2.74 19.19 -8.53
N PRO A 50 -1.72 18.43 -8.09
CA PRO A 50 -1.87 17.46 -7.02
C PRO A 50 -2.24 18.08 -5.67
N LEU A 51 -1.86 19.34 -5.43
CA LEU A 51 -2.12 20.04 -4.17
C LEU A 51 -3.59 20.47 -4.02
N LYS A 52 -4.33 20.54 -5.13
CA LYS A 52 -5.76 20.87 -5.13
C LYS A 52 -6.65 19.63 -5.08
N LEU A 53 -6.06 18.44 -5.06
CA LEU A 53 -6.81 17.19 -5.09
C LEU A 53 -7.37 16.88 -3.70
N VAL A 54 -8.70 16.94 -3.55
CA VAL A 54 -9.38 16.47 -2.35
C VAL A 54 -9.59 14.96 -2.50
N MET A 55 -8.75 14.19 -1.83
CA MET A 55 -8.93 12.74 -1.73
C MET A 55 -9.84 12.46 -0.53
N PRO A 56 -10.95 11.73 -0.69
CA PRO A 56 -11.77 11.35 0.45
C PRO A 56 -10.90 10.52 1.40
N ARG A 57 -10.67 11.05 2.59
CA ARG A 57 -10.12 10.27 3.70
C ARG A 57 -11.30 9.61 4.38
N GLU A 58 -11.21 8.31 4.63
CA GLU A 58 -12.14 7.69 5.54
C GLU A 58 -11.97 8.30 6.93
N LYS A 59 -13.09 8.49 7.63
CA LYS A 59 -13.04 8.94 9.02
C LYS A 59 -12.32 7.86 9.83
N SER A 60 -11.33 8.26 10.62
CA SER A 60 -10.75 7.38 11.62
C SER A 60 -11.80 7.00 12.66
N VAL A 61 -11.58 5.89 13.36
CA VAL A 61 -12.36 5.51 14.55
C VAL A 61 -12.32 6.67 15.56
N SER A 62 -13.45 6.94 16.22
CA SER A 62 -13.53 8.02 17.21
C SER A 62 -12.58 7.73 18.38
N GLU A 63 -12.10 8.77 19.07
CA GLU A 63 -11.23 8.60 20.24
C GLU A 63 -11.88 7.72 21.32
N ASN A 64 -13.19 7.92 21.55
CA ASN A 64 -13.98 7.15 22.52
C ASN A 64 -14.07 5.66 22.16
N ASP A 65 -14.14 5.33 20.87
CA ASP A 65 -14.29 3.95 20.41
C ASP A 65 -12.94 3.28 20.12
N THR A 66 -11.84 4.03 20.14
CA THR A 66 -10.53 3.54 19.70
C THR A 66 -10.05 2.35 20.55
N GLN A 67 -10.20 2.43 21.87
CA GLN A 67 -9.81 1.33 22.76
C GLN A 67 -10.65 0.06 22.52
N ALA A 68 -11.97 0.22 22.40
CA ALA A 68 -12.88 -0.89 22.13
C ALA A 68 -12.61 -1.53 20.77
N PHE A 69 -12.33 -0.71 19.75
CA PHE A 69 -11.95 -1.16 18.41
C PHE A 69 -10.64 -1.96 18.43
N ILE A 70 -9.62 -1.46 19.12
CA ILE A 70 -8.32 -2.16 19.24
C ILE A 70 -8.50 -3.51 19.92
N ALA A 71 -9.22 -3.56 21.04
CA ALA A 71 -9.48 -4.82 21.75
C ALA A 71 -10.24 -5.84 20.88
N LEU A 72 -11.23 -5.37 20.10
CA LEU A 72 -11.99 -6.22 19.19
C LEU A 72 -11.11 -6.72 18.03
N ARG A 73 -10.30 -5.84 17.42
CA ARG A 73 -9.33 -6.17 16.38
C ARG A 73 -8.42 -7.29 16.86
N ASP A 74 -7.78 -7.12 18.02
CA ASP A 74 -6.81 -8.07 18.55
C ASP A 74 -7.46 -9.44 18.82
N LYS A 75 -8.69 -9.46 19.34
CA LYS A 75 -9.47 -10.68 19.51
C LYS A 75 -9.79 -11.38 18.19
N MET A 76 -10.15 -10.63 17.14
CA MET A 76 -10.44 -11.18 15.82
C MET A 76 -9.18 -11.70 15.13
N ASP A 77 -8.05 -11.01 15.26
CA ASP A 77 -6.77 -11.43 14.71
C ASP A 77 -6.32 -12.77 15.31
N LEU A 78 -6.45 -12.94 16.64
CA LEU A 78 -6.17 -14.21 17.31
C LEU A 78 -7.09 -15.34 16.81
N ARG A 79 -8.37 -15.05 16.57
CA ARG A 79 -9.34 -16.02 16.03
C ARG A 79 -9.01 -16.41 14.59
N LEU A 80 -8.63 -15.45 13.74
CA LEU A 80 -8.24 -15.73 12.36
C LEU A 80 -6.94 -16.54 12.31
N ALA A 81 -5.96 -16.20 13.15
CA ALA A 81 -4.71 -16.95 13.26
C ALA A 81 -4.93 -18.41 13.69
N SER A 82 -5.84 -18.65 14.63
CA SER A 82 -6.16 -20.02 15.07
C SER A 82 -6.89 -20.83 14.00
N ILE A 83 -7.77 -20.22 13.21
CA ILE A 83 -8.43 -20.88 12.06
C ILE A 83 -7.41 -21.27 10.99
N ILE A 84 -6.50 -20.36 10.63
CA ILE A 84 -5.48 -20.61 9.61
C ILE A 84 -4.54 -21.73 10.05
N THR A 85 -4.12 -21.74 11.32
CA THR A 85 -3.23 -22.76 11.89
C THR A 85 -3.93 -24.12 12.06
N GLY A 86 -5.24 -24.13 12.34
CA GLY A 86 -6.05 -25.34 12.43
C GLY A 86 -6.42 -25.96 11.06
N GLN A 87 -6.49 -25.16 10.00
CA GLN A 87 -6.80 -25.64 8.64
C GLN A 87 -5.56 -26.10 7.85
N THR A 88 -4.34 -25.76 8.29
CA THR A 88 -3.09 -26.17 7.60
C THR A 88 -2.78 -27.67 7.59
N HIS A 89 -3.66 -28.53 8.14
CA HIS A 89 -3.49 -29.99 8.11
C HIS A 89 -4.39 -30.75 7.12
N LEU A 90 -5.32 -30.12 6.38
CA LEU A 90 -6.32 -30.86 5.58
C LEU A 90 -6.31 -30.63 4.06
N ALA A 91 -5.35 -29.88 3.51
CA ALA A 91 -5.27 -29.64 2.06
C ALA A 91 -3.96 -30.15 1.43
N SER A 92 -3.64 -31.42 1.62
CA SER A 92 -2.73 -32.16 0.73
C SER A 92 -3.53 -33.21 -0.05
N ALA A 93 -4.40 -32.72 -0.93
CA ALA A 93 -5.03 -33.57 -1.94
C ALA A 93 -3.94 -34.03 -2.92
N LYS A 94 -3.53 -35.28 -2.74
CA LYS A 94 -2.66 -36.08 -3.59
C LYS A 94 -3.13 -36.01 -5.05
N VAL A 95 -2.50 -35.16 -5.86
CA VAL A 95 -2.61 -35.24 -7.32
C VAL A 95 -1.93 -36.56 -7.71
N ARG A 96 -2.73 -37.51 -8.19
CA ARG A 96 -2.31 -38.86 -8.56
C ARG A 96 -2.32 -38.95 -10.09
N ARG A 97 -1.14 -39.28 -10.63
CA ARG A 97 -0.76 -39.52 -12.03
C ARG A 97 -0.54 -38.27 -12.88
#